data_AF-A0A2M8HNQ1-F1
#
_entry.id   AF-A0A2M8HNQ1-F1
#
_cell.length_a   1.000
_cell.length_b   1.000
_cell.length_c   1.000
_cell.angle_alpha   90.00
_cell.angle_beta   90.00
_cell.angle_gamma   90.00
#
_symmetry.space_group_name_H-M   'P 1'
#
loop_
_entity.id
_entity.type
_entity.pdbx_description
1 polymer ?
#
loop_
_entity_poly.entity_id
_entity_poly.type
_entity_poly.pdbx_seq_one_letter_code
_entity_poly.pdbx_strand_id
1 'polypeptide(L)'
;MKYINLLILLIAFLLHCKGDSREELQKELDRIQKETDLTLQNDRDLLKSFQKESYQFSSYSKTKEEAIQNYLKYLSNNTKNREENPFAFNRIELREILYPNTLGFGTSLDNTPLKDYEDLVWERRKIGEQKILELLESSKWKLIKIDWITKPRQFKVLRGFKPQSVEVSIYGKTHVISQIKQVIEHNGMFKVAIIAP
;
A
#
# COMPACT_ATOMS: atom_id res chain seq x y z
N MET A 1 6.83 -70.02 7.61
CA MET A 1 5.58 -69.54 6.96
C MET A 1 4.74 -68.54 7.78
N LYS A 2 4.89 -68.38 9.10
CA LYS A 2 4.04 -67.45 9.89
C LYS A 2 4.44 -65.96 9.81
N TYR A 3 5.69 -65.64 9.50
CA TYR A 3 6.19 -64.26 9.47
C TYR A 3 6.00 -63.53 8.13
N ILE A 4 5.81 -64.28 7.03
CA ILE A 4 5.63 -63.71 5.68
C ILE A 4 4.25 -63.05 5.56
N ASN A 5 3.20 -63.67 6.13
CA ASN A 5 1.85 -63.10 6.12
C ASN A 5 1.72 -61.85 7.00
N LEU A 6 2.51 -61.74 8.08
CA LEU A 6 2.54 -60.55 8.94
C LEU A 6 3.25 -59.37 8.25
N LEU A 7 4.31 -59.65 7.49
CA LEU A 7 5.05 -58.64 6.72
C LEU A 7 4.21 -58.08 5.56
N ILE A 8 3.45 -58.92 4.87
CA ILE A 8 2.55 -58.51 3.78
C ILE A 8 1.39 -57.64 4.30
N LEU A 9 0.84 -57.96 5.48
CA LEU A 9 -0.21 -57.15 6.13
C LEU A 9 0.31 -55.77 6.59
N LEU A 10 1.54 -55.70 7.09
CA LEU A 10 2.19 -54.43 7.48
C LEU A 10 2.51 -53.55 6.27
N ILE A 11 2.93 -54.13 5.15
CA ILE A 11 3.18 -53.40 3.90
C ILE A 11 1.86 -52.92 3.27
N ALA A 12 0.79 -53.73 3.33
CA ALA A 12 -0.53 -53.33 2.88
C ALA A 12 -1.10 -52.16 3.71
N PHE A 13 -0.88 -52.14 5.03
CA PHE A 13 -1.29 -51.04 5.91
C PHE A 13 -0.56 -49.72 5.63
N LEU A 14 0.73 -49.79 5.24
CA LEU A 14 1.52 -48.61 4.87
C LEU A 14 1.19 -48.06 3.46
N LEU A 15 0.61 -48.88 2.58
CA LEU A 15 0.16 -48.48 1.25
C LEU A 15 -1.30 -47.99 1.24
N HIS A 16 -2.10 -48.30 2.26
CA HIS A 16 -3.52 -47.92 2.34
C HIS A 16 -3.78 -46.52 2.91
N CYS A 17 -2.74 -45.73 3.22
CA CYS A 17 -2.85 -44.45 3.93
C CYS A 17 -2.28 -43.25 3.15
N LYS A 18 -2.29 -43.27 1.81
CA LYS A 18 -1.65 -42.23 0.97
C LYS A 18 -2.48 -41.67 -0.19
N GLY A 19 -3.72 -42.12 -0.37
CA GLY A 19 -4.62 -41.64 -1.44
C GLY A 19 -5.53 -40.49 -1.00
N ASP A 20 -6.28 -40.69 0.09
CA ASP A 20 -7.36 -39.79 0.52
C ASP A 20 -6.84 -38.40 0.97
N SER A 21 -5.79 -38.35 1.78
CA SER A 21 -5.33 -37.09 2.38
C SER A 21 -4.75 -36.08 1.39
N ARG A 22 -4.22 -36.54 0.25
CA ARG A 22 -3.74 -35.65 -0.82
C ARG A 22 -4.87 -35.13 -1.68
N GLU A 23 -5.87 -35.97 -1.96
CA GLU A 23 -7.06 -35.58 -2.73
C GLU A 23 -7.94 -34.61 -1.91
N GLU A 24 -8.12 -34.86 -0.62
CA GLU A 24 -8.80 -33.95 0.31
C GLU A 24 -8.07 -32.62 0.44
N LEU A 25 -6.73 -32.63 0.58
CA LEU A 25 -5.93 -31.40 0.60
C LEU A 25 -6.05 -30.61 -0.70
N GLN A 26 -6.03 -31.29 -1.86
CA GLN A 26 -6.20 -30.63 -3.15
C GLN A 26 -7.59 -30.00 -3.28
N LYS A 27 -8.66 -30.70 -2.88
CA LYS A 27 -10.03 -30.15 -2.87
C LYS A 27 -10.15 -28.93 -1.97
N GLU A 28 -9.49 -28.93 -0.81
CA GLU A 28 -9.46 -27.79 0.10
C GLU A 28 -8.71 -26.60 -0.51
N LEU A 29 -7.55 -26.82 -1.12
CA LEU A 29 -6.79 -25.78 -1.83
C LEU A 29 -7.58 -25.18 -3.00
N ASP A 30 -8.25 -26.02 -3.78
CA ASP A 30 -9.10 -25.58 -4.90
C ASP A 30 -10.29 -24.74 -4.41
N ARG A 31 -10.88 -25.11 -3.25
CA ARG A 31 -11.94 -24.32 -2.62
C ARG A 31 -11.43 -22.96 -2.18
N ILE A 32 -10.30 -22.91 -1.45
CA ILE A 32 -9.68 -21.67 -0.98
C ILE A 32 -9.32 -20.76 -2.17
N GLN A 33 -8.77 -21.33 -3.25
CA GLN A 33 -8.43 -20.59 -4.45
C GLN A 33 -9.69 -19.97 -5.08
N LYS A 34 -10.77 -20.75 -5.21
CA LYS A 34 -12.04 -20.27 -5.77
C LYS A 34 -12.66 -19.15 -4.93
N GLU A 35 -12.63 -19.28 -3.60
CA GLU A 35 -13.10 -18.24 -2.68
C GLU A 35 -12.25 -16.96 -2.79
N THR A 36 -10.94 -17.11 -2.91
CA THR A 36 -10.00 -16.00 -3.11
C THR A 36 -10.28 -15.30 -4.44
N ASP A 37 -10.45 -16.04 -5.52
CA ASP A 37 -10.73 -15.49 -6.85
C ASP A 37 -12.07 -14.74 -6.88
N LEU A 38 -13.09 -15.28 -6.21
CA LEU A 38 -14.39 -14.60 -6.06
C LEU A 38 -14.26 -13.29 -5.26
N THR A 39 -13.47 -13.31 -4.18
CA THR A 39 -13.20 -12.12 -3.37
C THR A 39 -12.48 -11.05 -4.20
N LEU A 40 -11.40 -11.42 -4.90
CA LEU A 40 -10.67 -10.52 -5.79
C LEU A 40 -11.57 -9.93 -6.87
N GLN A 41 -12.47 -10.72 -7.44
CA GLN A 41 -13.41 -10.24 -8.45
C GLN A 41 -14.40 -9.22 -7.87
N ASN A 42 -14.99 -9.51 -6.71
CA ASN A 42 -15.89 -8.59 -6.02
C ASN A 42 -15.19 -7.27 -5.66
N ASP A 43 -13.95 -7.34 -5.16
CA ASP A 43 -13.14 -6.17 -4.82
C ASP A 43 -12.83 -5.33 -6.06
N ARG A 44 -12.47 -5.97 -7.18
CA ARG A 44 -12.25 -5.27 -8.45
C ARG A 44 -13.50 -4.54 -8.92
N ASP A 45 -14.66 -5.17 -8.80
CA ASP A 45 -15.92 -4.57 -9.26
C ASP A 45 -16.37 -3.43 -8.32
N LEU A 46 -16.16 -3.57 -7.01
CA LEU A 46 -16.31 -2.48 -6.05
C LEU A 46 -15.41 -1.29 -6.40
N LEU A 47 -14.11 -1.52 -6.61
CA LEU A 47 -13.16 -0.44 -6.94
C LEU A 47 -13.52 0.23 -8.27
N LYS A 48 -13.96 -0.54 -9.28
CA LYS A 48 -14.43 0.03 -10.55
C LYS A 48 -15.65 0.94 -10.34
N SER A 49 -16.54 0.63 -9.40
CA SER A 49 -17.72 1.48 -9.11
C SER A 49 -17.37 2.88 -8.61
N PHE A 50 -16.16 3.07 -8.06
CA PHE A 50 -15.66 4.38 -7.63
C PHE A 50 -14.93 5.18 -8.74
N GLN A 51 -14.78 4.61 -9.94
CA GLN A 51 -14.10 5.30 -11.05
C GLN A 51 -14.94 6.48 -11.56
N LYS A 52 -14.31 7.65 -11.65
CA LYS A 52 -14.91 8.91 -12.08
C LYS A 52 -13.90 9.69 -12.91
N GLU A 53 -14.40 10.57 -13.78
CA GLU A 53 -13.56 11.48 -14.57
C GLU A 53 -12.96 12.60 -13.72
N SER A 54 -13.65 12.98 -12.63
CA SER A 54 -13.19 14.02 -11.72
C SER A 54 -13.40 13.63 -10.26
N TYR A 55 -12.44 14.03 -9.43
CA TYR A 55 -12.44 13.85 -7.99
C TYR A 55 -12.20 15.19 -7.30
N GLN A 56 -12.58 15.28 -6.03
CA GLN A 56 -12.22 16.39 -5.14
C GLN A 56 -11.44 15.82 -3.96
N PHE A 57 -10.29 16.43 -3.65
CA PHE A 57 -9.53 16.06 -2.48
C PHE A 57 -10.05 16.86 -1.28
N SER A 58 -10.17 16.20 -0.12
CA SER A 58 -10.63 16.84 1.13
C SER A 58 -9.75 18.03 1.55
N SER A 59 -8.48 17.99 1.18
CA SER A 59 -7.54 19.12 1.22
C SER A 59 -6.53 18.93 0.10
N TYR A 60 -5.91 20.01 -0.37
CA TYR A 60 -4.90 19.93 -1.43
C TYR A 60 -3.93 21.09 -1.37
N SER A 61 -2.81 20.93 -2.08
CA SER A 61 -1.85 21.99 -2.38
C SER A 61 -1.87 22.32 -3.87
N LYS A 62 -1.33 23.48 -4.25
CA LYS A 62 -1.34 23.95 -5.65
C LYS A 62 -0.17 23.41 -6.47
N THR A 63 0.86 22.91 -5.80
CA THR A 63 2.03 22.27 -6.41
C THR A 63 2.42 21.00 -5.67
N LYS A 64 3.18 20.14 -6.34
CA LYS A 64 3.72 18.90 -5.75
C LYS A 64 4.74 19.20 -4.64
N GLU A 65 5.51 20.28 -4.75
CA GLU A 65 6.43 20.76 -3.72
C GLU A 65 5.68 21.24 -2.48
N GLU A 66 4.63 22.06 -2.66
CA GLU A 66 3.78 22.51 -1.57
C GLU A 66 3.09 21.35 -0.87
N ALA A 67 2.65 20.33 -1.60
CA ALA A 67 2.02 19.14 -1.02
C ALA A 67 2.95 18.45 -0.01
N ILE A 68 4.22 18.26 -0.38
CA ILE A 68 5.23 17.68 0.52
C ILE A 68 5.52 18.63 1.68
N GLN A 69 5.69 19.94 1.42
CA GLN A 69 5.99 20.90 2.47
C GLN A 69 4.86 21.00 3.51
N ASN A 70 3.60 21.05 3.07
CA ASN A 70 2.43 21.11 3.95
C ASN A 70 2.25 19.82 4.74
N TYR A 71 2.44 18.66 4.08
CA TYR A 71 2.44 17.36 4.76
C TYR A 71 3.48 17.28 5.88
N LEU A 72 4.74 17.63 5.59
CA LEU A 72 5.82 17.61 6.58
C LEU A 72 5.60 18.62 7.72
N LYS A 73 5.11 19.83 7.41
CA LYS A 73 4.77 20.85 8.42
C LYS A 73 3.66 20.38 9.35
N TYR A 74 2.61 19.77 8.81
CA TYR A 74 1.55 19.23 9.64
C TYR A 74 2.10 18.12 10.54
N LEU A 75 2.88 17.20 9.99
CA LEU A 75 3.42 16.07 10.73
C LEU A 75 4.35 16.54 11.87
N SER A 76 5.24 17.50 11.63
CA SER A 76 6.13 18.03 12.67
C SER A 76 5.42 18.83 13.75
N ASN A 77 4.32 19.50 13.43
CA ASN A 77 3.61 20.38 14.37
C ASN A 77 2.56 19.65 15.21
N ASN A 78 2.10 18.48 14.78
CA ASN A 78 1.01 17.74 15.41
C ASN A 78 1.48 16.40 16.00
N THR A 79 2.67 16.35 16.60
CA THR A 79 3.23 15.08 17.13
C THR A 79 2.40 14.46 18.26
N LYS A 80 1.64 15.28 18.99
CA LYS A 80 0.79 14.85 20.13
C LYS A 80 -0.63 14.48 19.74
N ASN A 81 -1.16 15.05 18.65
CA ASN A 81 -2.50 14.77 18.16
C ASN A 81 -2.40 13.75 17.03
N ARG A 82 -2.86 12.52 17.29
CA ARG A 82 -2.88 11.42 16.31
C ARG A 82 -3.98 11.58 15.26
N GLU A 83 -4.38 12.80 14.95
CA GLU A 83 -5.33 13.06 13.88
C GLU A 83 -4.68 12.73 12.53
N GLU A 84 -5.50 12.25 11.59
CA GLU A 84 -5.00 11.95 10.25
C GLU A 84 -4.50 13.23 9.57
N ASN A 85 -3.28 13.19 9.03
CA ASN A 85 -2.71 14.32 8.33
C ASN A 85 -3.55 14.68 7.10
N PRO A 86 -4.22 15.86 7.07
CA PRO A 86 -5.16 16.19 6.02
C PRO A 86 -4.48 16.35 4.66
N PHE A 87 -3.17 16.59 4.62
CA PHE A 87 -2.36 16.74 3.40
C PHE A 87 -1.85 15.42 2.82
N ALA A 88 -2.22 14.29 3.43
CA ALA A 88 -2.05 12.95 2.86
C ALA A 88 -3.40 12.28 2.63
N PHE A 89 -3.49 11.43 1.60
CA PHE A 89 -4.71 10.69 1.28
C PHE A 89 -5.17 9.91 2.50
N ASN A 90 -6.40 10.14 2.96
CA ASN A 90 -7.00 9.32 4.02
C ASN A 90 -7.47 7.96 3.46
N ARG A 91 -7.97 7.07 4.32
CA ARG A 91 -8.46 5.74 3.90
C ARG A 91 -9.55 5.80 2.82
N ILE A 92 -10.45 6.78 2.90
CA ILE A 92 -11.54 6.97 1.94
C ILE A 92 -10.97 7.42 0.59
N GLU A 93 -10.08 8.40 0.57
CA GLU A 93 -9.43 8.89 -0.65
C GLU A 93 -8.54 7.80 -1.29
N LEU A 94 -7.87 6.99 -0.49
CA LEU A 94 -7.15 5.83 -1.00
C LEU A 94 -8.10 4.85 -1.72
N ARG A 95 -9.19 4.46 -1.05
CA ARG A 95 -10.16 3.48 -1.55
C ARG A 95 -10.98 3.97 -2.74
N GLU A 96 -11.43 5.22 -2.72
CA GLU A 96 -12.38 5.76 -3.69
C GLU A 96 -11.71 6.55 -4.82
N ILE A 97 -10.46 6.97 -4.64
CA ILE A 97 -9.73 7.77 -5.63
C ILE A 97 -8.49 7.03 -6.13
N LEU A 98 -7.56 6.66 -5.23
CA LEU A 98 -6.28 6.11 -5.68
C LEU A 98 -6.42 4.70 -6.27
N TYR A 99 -6.95 3.76 -5.49
CA TYR A 99 -7.01 2.34 -5.87
C TYR A 99 -7.82 2.07 -7.14
N PRO A 100 -8.98 2.72 -7.37
CA PRO A 100 -9.74 2.58 -8.62
C PRO A 100 -8.94 2.98 -9.86
N ASN A 101 -8.01 3.93 -9.70
CA ASN A 101 -7.20 4.48 -10.78
C ASN A 101 -5.84 3.77 -10.94
N THR A 102 -5.38 3.02 -9.93
CA THR A 102 -4.16 2.21 -9.98
C THR A 102 -4.42 0.71 -10.21
N LEU A 103 -5.67 0.26 -10.13
CA LEU A 103 -6.06 -1.12 -10.47
C LEU A 103 -5.72 -1.43 -11.94
N GLY A 104 -5.08 -2.56 -12.17
CA GLY A 104 -4.59 -3.03 -13.48
C GLY A 104 -3.24 -2.48 -13.90
N PHE A 105 -2.56 -1.69 -13.04
CA PHE A 105 -1.25 -1.12 -13.33
C PHE A 105 -0.07 -1.95 -12.77
N GLY A 106 -0.27 -3.25 -12.52
CA GLY A 106 0.78 -4.17 -12.08
C GLY A 106 1.23 -3.91 -10.64
N THR A 107 0.29 -3.53 -9.77
CA THR A 107 0.56 -3.32 -8.34
C THR A 107 0.10 -4.54 -7.54
N SER A 108 0.49 -4.66 -6.27
CA SER A 108 0.01 -5.76 -5.43
C SER A 108 -1.51 -5.75 -5.24
N LEU A 109 -2.18 -4.59 -5.42
CA LEU A 109 -3.64 -4.47 -5.44
C LEU A 109 -4.30 -5.43 -6.44
N ASP A 110 -3.62 -5.78 -7.53
CA ASP A 110 -4.19 -6.61 -8.59
C ASP A 110 -4.40 -8.06 -8.15
N ASN A 111 -3.65 -8.51 -7.14
CA ASN A 111 -3.58 -9.91 -6.70
C ASN A 111 -3.74 -10.08 -5.18
N THR A 112 -4.18 -9.04 -4.46
CA THR A 112 -4.33 -9.07 -3.00
C THR A 112 -5.76 -8.62 -2.68
N PRO A 113 -6.50 -9.35 -1.82
CA PRO A 113 -7.80 -8.89 -1.33
C PRO A 113 -7.72 -7.46 -0.80
N LEU A 114 -8.72 -6.63 -1.12
CA LEU A 114 -8.69 -5.19 -0.88
C LEU A 114 -8.44 -4.86 0.59
N LYS A 115 -9.08 -5.60 1.51
CA LYS A 115 -8.88 -5.43 2.95
C LYS A 115 -7.43 -5.62 3.35
N ASP A 116 -6.79 -6.71 2.89
CA ASP A 116 -5.41 -7.02 3.24
C ASP A 116 -4.44 -6.01 2.62
N TYR A 117 -4.73 -5.57 1.39
CA TYR A 117 -3.97 -4.51 0.74
C TYR A 117 -4.05 -3.18 1.50
N GLU A 118 -5.24 -2.80 1.96
CA GLU A 118 -5.45 -1.59 2.76
C GLU A 118 -4.75 -1.63 4.11
N ASP A 119 -4.85 -2.75 4.81
CA ASP A 119 -4.18 -2.97 6.09
C ASP A 119 -2.65 -2.86 5.87
N LEU A 120 -2.11 -3.49 4.83
CA LEU A 120 -0.70 -3.39 4.48
C LEU A 120 -0.26 -1.96 4.15
N VAL A 121 -1.00 -1.23 3.32
CA VAL A 121 -0.68 0.16 2.96
C VAL A 121 -0.69 1.04 4.21
N TRP A 122 -1.66 0.85 5.09
CA TRP A 122 -1.78 1.64 6.31
C TRP A 122 -0.68 1.38 7.32
N GLU A 123 -0.32 0.11 7.55
CA GLU A 123 0.80 -0.23 8.44
C GLU A 123 2.13 0.31 7.90
N ARG A 124 2.37 0.19 6.59
CA ARG A 124 3.54 0.80 5.95
C ARG A 124 3.57 2.32 6.11
N ARG A 125 2.41 2.97 5.98
CA ARG A 125 2.28 4.41 6.21
C ARG A 125 2.65 4.78 7.64
N LYS A 126 2.11 4.09 8.66
CA LYS A 126 2.44 4.35 10.06
C LYS A 126 3.94 4.30 10.32
N ILE A 127 4.62 3.25 9.84
CA ILE A 127 6.07 3.10 10.00
C ILE A 127 6.82 4.22 9.26
N GLY A 128 6.39 4.58 8.04
CA GLY A 128 6.99 5.68 7.29
C GLY A 128 6.81 7.04 7.98
N GLU A 129 5.62 7.33 8.49
CA GLU A 129 5.30 8.53 9.26
C GLU A 129 6.13 8.61 10.54
N GLN A 130 6.24 7.49 11.26
CA GLN A 130 7.06 7.40 12.47
C GLN A 130 8.53 7.77 12.17
N LYS A 131 9.13 7.24 11.10
CA LYS A 131 10.52 7.60 10.72
C LYS A 131 10.67 9.07 10.37
N ILE A 132 9.68 9.67 9.72
CA ILE A 132 9.72 11.12 9.41
C ILE A 132 9.60 11.92 10.71
N LEU A 133 8.70 11.53 11.62
CA LEU A 133 8.52 12.15 12.92
C LEU A 133 9.80 12.09 13.74
N GLU A 134 10.42 10.92 13.88
CA GLU A 134 11.69 10.73 14.59
C GLU A 134 12.81 11.66 14.06
N LEU A 135 12.78 11.98 12.77
CA LEU A 135 13.72 12.92 12.16
C LEU A 135 13.37 14.39 12.42
N LEU A 136 12.08 14.75 12.37
CA LEU A 136 11.63 16.15 12.39
C LEU A 136 11.19 16.65 13.76
N GLU A 137 10.93 15.75 14.71
CA GLU A 137 10.36 16.09 16.01
C GLU A 137 11.24 17.07 16.78
N SER A 138 10.61 18.10 17.35
CA SER A 138 11.25 19.14 18.17
C SER A 138 12.40 19.90 17.49
N SER A 139 12.55 19.72 16.17
CA SER A 139 13.65 20.28 15.40
C SER A 139 13.16 21.39 14.47
N LYS A 140 13.86 22.53 14.45
CA LYS A 140 13.65 23.53 13.40
C LYS A 140 14.22 22.99 12.10
N TRP A 141 13.34 22.75 11.13
CA TRP A 141 13.72 22.22 9.83
C TRP A 141 13.33 23.17 8.69
N LYS A 142 14.05 23.07 7.57
CA LYS A 142 13.74 23.78 6.33
C LYS A 142 13.82 22.82 5.15
N LEU A 143 12.79 22.81 4.30
CA LEU A 143 12.86 22.10 3.01
C LEU A 143 13.91 22.79 2.13
N ILE A 144 14.90 22.02 1.67
CA ILE A 144 15.98 22.51 0.81
C ILE A 144 15.65 22.22 -0.64
N LYS A 145 15.34 20.96 -0.96
CA LYS A 145 15.16 20.50 -2.33
C LYS A 145 14.28 19.25 -2.35
N ILE A 146 13.56 19.07 -3.45
CA ILE A 146 12.93 17.79 -3.78
C ILE A 146 13.42 17.40 -5.17
N ASP A 147 14.14 16.29 -5.27
CA ASP A 147 14.44 15.69 -6.56
C ASP A 147 13.30 14.77 -6.98
N TRP A 148 12.90 14.87 -8.23
CA TRP A 148 11.80 14.11 -8.79
C TRP A 148 12.30 13.14 -9.86
N ILE A 149 11.68 11.97 -9.94
CA ILE A 149 11.79 11.16 -11.15
C ILE A 149 11.16 11.96 -12.30
N THR A 150 11.91 12.08 -13.40
CA THR A 150 11.65 13.07 -14.46
C THR A 150 10.30 12.90 -15.14
N LYS A 151 9.80 11.66 -15.23
CA LYS A 151 8.50 11.36 -15.86
C LYS A 151 7.48 10.96 -14.80
N PRO A 152 6.37 11.71 -14.63
CA PRO A 152 5.26 11.28 -13.80
C PRO A 152 4.59 10.04 -14.41
N ARG A 153 4.05 9.18 -13.56
CA ARG A 153 3.30 8.00 -13.98
C ARG A 153 1.82 8.36 -14.14
N GLN A 154 1.25 8.05 -15.30
CA GLN A 154 -0.18 8.22 -15.54
C GLN A 154 -0.97 7.04 -14.96
N PHE A 155 -2.03 7.32 -14.19
CA PHE A 155 -2.96 6.36 -13.62
C PHE A 155 -4.38 6.81 -13.97
N LYS A 156 -4.85 6.45 -15.18
CA LYS A 156 -6.12 6.96 -15.75
C LYS A 156 -6.20 8.49 -15.68
N VAL A 157 -7.06 9.06 -14.84
CA VAL A 157 -7.24 10.52 -14.68
C VAL A 157 -6.32 11.16 -13.65
N LEU A 158 -5.48 10.35 -12.98
CA LEU A 158 -4.51 10.81 -11.97
C LEU A 158 -3.10 10.83 -12.54
N ARG A 159 -2.29 11.79 -12.10
CA ARG A 159 -0.84 11.82 -12.35
C ARG A 159 -0.07 11.59 -11.06
N GLY A 160 0.76 10.56 -11.04
CA GLY A 160 1.63 10.24 -9.91
C GLY A 160 3.05 10.77 -10.09
N PHE A 161 3.48 11.62 -9.16
CA PHE A 161 4.84 12.12 -9.06
C PHE A 161 5.58 11.36 -7.96
N LYS A 162 6.71 10.75 -8.31
CA LYS A 162 7.56 10.03 -7.35
C LYS A 162 8.79 10.89 -7.02
N PRO A 163 8.94 11.37 -5.77
CA PRO A 163 10.18 12.00 -5.37
C PRO A 163 11.29 10.94 -5.31
N GLN A 164 12.47 11.31 -5.78
CA GLN A 164 13.70 10.55 -5.65
C GLN A 164 14.38 10.83 -4.30
N SER A 165 14.42 12.11 -3.89
CA SER A 165 14.89 12.54 -2.57
C SER A 165 14.08 13.76 -2.11
N VAL A 166 13.85 13.86 -0.81
CA VAL A 166 13.32 15.07 -0.15
C VAL A 166 14.36 15.51 0.87
N GLU A 167 15.08 16.59 0.56
CA GLU A 167 16.17 17.10 1.40
C GLU A 167 15.67 18.19 2.34
N VAL A 168 15.95 17.99 3.63
CA VAL A 168 15.63 18.95 4.69
C VAL A 168 16.90 19.34 5.44
N SER A 169 17.02 20.61 5.83
CA SER A 169 18.07 21.08 6.71
C SER A 169 17.58 21.11 8.14
N ILE A 170 18.32 20.48 9.05
CA ILE A 170 18.05 20.41 10.49
C ILE A 170 19.33 20.79 11.21
N TYR A 171 19.29 21.88 12.01
CA TYR A 171 20.46 22.45 12.68
C TYR A 171 21.68 22.64 11.75
N GLY A 172 21.42 23.07 10.51
CA GLY A 172 22.46 23.31 9.49
C GLY A 172 22.99 22.04 8.79
N LYS A 173 22.54 20.84 9.15
CA LYS A 173 22.88 19.58 8.48
C LYS A 173 21.79 19.15 7.52
N THR A 174 22.16 18.57 6.39
CA THR A 174 21.21 18.05 5.39
C THR A 174 20.83 16.61 5.72
N HIS A 175 19.53 16.34 5.74
CA HIS A 175 18.94 15.01 5.93
C HIS A 175 18.00 14.69 4.77
N VAL A 176 17.86 13.40 4.45
CA VAL A 176 17.01 12.93 3.36
C VAL A 176 15.81 12.17 3.92
N ILE A 177 14.62 12.62 3.56
CA ILE A 177 13.37 11.89 3.78
C ILE A 177 13.09 11.06 2.52
N SER A 178 13.08 9.74 2.68
CA SER A 178 12.80 8.79 1.58
C SER A 178 11.43 8.13 1.71
N GLN A 179 10.68 8.42 2.78
CA GLN A 179 9.44 7.75 3.14
C GLN A 179 8.24 8.21 2.31
N ILE A 180 8.28 9.45 1.79
CA ILE A 180 7.26 9.94 0.85
C ILE A 180 7.53 9.27 -0.50
N LYS A 181 6.65 8.36 -0.94
CA LYS A 181 6.86 7.59 -2.18
C LYS A 181 6.09 8.17 -3.36
N GLN A 182 5.00 8.90 -3.12
CA GLN A 182 4.16 9.40 -4.19
C GLN A 182 3.32 10.61 -3.79
N VAL A 183 3.28 11.61 -4.67
CA VAL A 183 2.31 12.71 -4.69
C VAL A 183 1.39 12.49 -5.88
N ILE A 184 0.09 12.61 -5.67
CA ILE A 184 -0.91 12.52 -6.73
C ILE A 184 -1.37 13.93 -7.10
N GLU A 185 -1.52 14.13 -8.40
CA GLU A 185 -2.18 15.29 -8.97
C GLU A 185 -3.46 14.88 -9.70
N HIS A 186 -4.47 15.73 -9.57
CA HIS A 186 -5.69 15.68 -10.34
C HIS A 186 -6.27 17.09 -10.49
N ASN A 187 -6.47 17.56 -11.73
CA ASN A 187 -7.03 18.87 -12.04
C ASN A 187 -6.35 20.04 -11.28
N GLY A 188 -5.02 20.00 -11.16
CA GLY A 188 -4.22 21.02 -10.47
C GLY A 188 -4.20 20.91 -8.94
N MET A 189 -4.89 19.92 -8.36
CA MET A 189 -4.83 19.62 -6.93
C MET A 189 -3.74 18.60 -6.66
N PHE A 190 -2.84 18.88 -5.72
CA PHE A 190 -1.74 18.00 -5.34
C PHE A 190 -1.86 17.54 -3.90
N LYS A 191 -1.61 16.26 -3.64
CA LYS A 191 -1.66 15.69 -2.29
C LYS A 191 -0.76 14.47 -2.15
N VAL A 192 -0.15 14.29 -0.98
CA VAL A 192 0.68 13.11 -0.70
C VAL A 192 -0.22 11.88 -0.67
N ALA A 193 0.12 10.83 -1.40
CA ALA A 193 -0.74 9.65 -1.51
C ALA A 193 -0.13 8.42 -0.86
N ILE A 194 1.15 8.15 -1.14
CA ILE A 194 1.83 6.95 -0.63
C ILE A 194 3.00 7.35 0.26
N ILE A 195 2.95 6.85 1.48
CA ILE A 195 4.02 6.90 2.48
C ILE A 195 4.37 5.47 2.86
N ALA A 196 5.66 5.15 2.90
CA ALA A 196 6.14 3.81 3.26
C ALA A 196 7.56 3.87 3.84
N PRO A 197 8.03 2.80 4.52
CA PRO A 197 9.32 2.79 5.22
C PRO A 197 10.55 3.10 4.37
#